data_AF-A0A848GTR4-F1
#
_entry.id   AF-A0A848GTR4-F1
#
_cell.length_a   1.000
_cell.length_b   1.000
_cell.length_c   1.000
_cell.angle_alpha   90.00
_cell.angle_beta   90.00
_cell.angle_gamma   90.00
#
_symmetry.space_group_name_H-M   'P 1'
#
loop_
_entity.id
_entity.type
_entity.pdbx_description
1 polymer ?
#
loop_
_entity_poly.entity_id
_entity_poly.type
_entity_poly.pdbx_seq_one_letter_code
_entity_poly.pdbx_strand_id
1 'polypeptide(L)'
;MESIDKSHSTDLLSDLQDPVIFEYASKGQRFANLFIDMIIIDLGMALLLNVIPGALLLLPFLIIWYIGYFVCMEAFAGGRTIGKMATNTRVVNLDKGPISIGQAFGRIFSRLVPFEAFSALFGVPWHDQWTNTTVIKNK
;
A
#
# COMPACT_ATOMS: atom_id res chain seq x y z
N MET A 1 -48.49 -23.11 -30.79
CA MET A 1 -48.45 -22.23 -29.61
C MET A 1 -47.57 -22.93 -28.59
N GLU A 2 -46.26 -22.78 -28.70
CA GLU A 2 -45.33 -23.31 -27.70
C GLU A 2 -44.15 -22.35 -27.66
N SER A 3 -44.27 -21.35 -26.77
CA SER A 3 -43.25 -20.34 -26.52
C SER A 3 -42.15 -21.00 -25.71
N ILE A 4 -41.04 -21.28 -26.37
CA ILE A 4 -39.80 -21.75 -25.75
C ILE A 4 -39.32 -20.66 -24.78
N ASP A 5 -39.42 -20.96 -23.50
CA ASP A 5 -38.88 -20.18 -22.39
C ASP A 5 -37.35 -20.10 -22.56
N LYS A 6 -36.86 -18.92 -22.96
CA LYS A 6 -35.43 -18.62 -22.98
C LYS A 6 -34.98 -18.51 -21.53
N SER A 7 -34.48 -19.62 -20.99
CA SER A 7 -33.76 -19.61 -19.74
C SER A 7 -32.67 -18.55 -19.81
N HIS A 8 -32.80 -17.58 -18.92
CA HIS A 8 -31.88 -16.48 -18.71
C HIS A 8 -30.60 -17.08 -18.11
N SER A 9 -29.75 -17.68 -18.96
CA SER A 9 -28.41 -18.05 -18.56
C SER A 9 -27.64 -16.75 -18.40
N THR A 10 -27.63 -16.18 -17.19
CA THR A 10 -26.62 -15.23 -16.78
C THR A 10 -25.28 -15.88 -17.05
N ASP A 11 -24.64 -15.44 -18.13
CA ASP A 11 -23.37 -15.96 -18.63
C ASP A 11 -22.31 -15.69 -17.56
N LEU A 12 -22.05 -16.69 -16.71
CA LEU A 12 -21.15 -16.63 -15.55
C LEU A 12 -19.71 -16.24 -15.92
N LEU A 13 -19.38 -16.27 -17.20
CA LEU A 13 -18.06 -15.95 -17.73
C LEU A 13 -17.97 -14.54 -18.32
N SER A 14 -19.10 -13.82 -18.43
CA SER A 14 -19.12 -12.44 -18.94
C SER A 14 -18.34 -11.48 -18.04
N ASP A 15 -18.42 -11.64 -16.72
CA ASP A 15 -17.65 -10.86 -15.73
C ASP A 15 -16.13 -11.12 -15.79
N LEU A 16 -15.67 -12.21 -16.42
CA LEU A 16 -14.25 -12.53 -16.60
C LEU A 16 -13.66 -11.91 -17.87
N GLN A 17 -14.51 -11.41 -18.78
CA GLN A 17 -14.09 -10.75 -20.02
C GLN A 17 -14.01 -9.23 -19.89
N ASP A 18 -14.57 -8.67 -18.82
CA ASP A 18 -14.40 -7.27 -18.50
C ASP A 18 -12.94 -7.01 -18.07
N PRO A 19 -12.20 -6.14 -18.80
CA PRO A 19 -10.87 -5.77 -18.38
C PRO A 19 -10.98 -5.13 -17.00
N VAL A 20 -10.25 -5.64 -16.00
CA VAL A 20 -10.23 -5.05 -14.66
C VAL A 20 -9.71 -3.61 -14.76
N ILE A 21 -10.63 -2.65 -14.74
CA ILE A 21 -10.32 -1.23 -14.76
C ILE A 21 -9.91 -0.84 -13.36
N PHE A 22 -8.60 -0.69 -13.15
CA PHE A 22 -8.06 -0.20 -11.90
C PHE A 22 -8.19 1.32 -11.82
N GLU A 23 -8.87 1.80 -10.80
CA GLU A 23 -8.95 3.22 -10.48
C GLU A 23 -7.70 3.62 -9.68
N TYR A 24 -6.95 4.61 -10.17
CA TYR A 24 -5.77 5.10 -9.45
C TYR A 24 -6.17 5.83 -8.18
N ALA A 25 -5.43 5.59 -7.09
CA ALA A 25 -5.68 6.30 -5.85
C ALA A 25 -5.33 7.79 -5.99
N SER A 26 -6.26 8.65 -5.57
CA SER A 26 -6.06 10.10 -5.55
C SER A 26 -4.92 10.51 -4.61
N LYS A 27 -4.37 11.72 -4.82
CA LYS A 27 -3.36 12.29 -3.91
C LYS A 27 -3.87 12.38 -2.46
N GLY A 28 -5.15 12.70 -2.27
CA GLY A 28 -5.79 12.76 -0.95
C GLY A 28 -5.87 11.40 -0.24
N GLN A 29 -6.19 10.32 -0.97
CA GLN A 29 -6.16 8.97 -0.41
C GLN A 29 -4.74 8.53 -0.04
N ARG A 30 -3.75 8.86 -0.88
CA ARG A 30 -2.34 8.60 -0.60
C ARG A 30 -1.87 9.37 0.64
N PHE A 31 -2.32 10.61 0.81
CA PHE A 31 -2.06 11.39 2.02
C PHE A 31 -2.75 10.78 3.26
N ALA A 32 -4.02 10.39 3.15
CA ALA A 32 -4.75 9.74 4.24
C ALA A 32 -4.07 8.42 4.67
N ASN A 33 -3.56 7.64 3.71
CA ASN A 33 -2.76 6.45 4.00
C ASN A 33 -1.56 6.77 4.88
N LEU A 34 -0.77 7.76 4.45
CA LEU A 34 0.42 8.19 5.16
C LEU A 34 0.08 8.68 6.56
N PHE A 35 -0.99 9.48 6.69
CA PHE A 35 -1.43 10.03 7.97
C PHE A 35 -1.85 8.94 8.95
N ILE A 36 -2.64 7.97 8.51
CA ILE A 36 -3.05 6.84 9.36
C ILE A 36 -1.84 5.98 9.73
N ASP A 37 -0.96 5.68 8.77
CA ASP A 37 0.26 4.91 9.04
C ASP A 37 1.17 5.63 10.03
N MET A 38 1.29 6.96 9.97
CA MET A 38 2.04 7.76 10.96
C MET A 38 1.46 7.60 12.37
N ILE A 39 0.14 7.72 12.53
CA ILE A 39 -0.51 7.55 13.84
C ILE A 39 -0.21 6.16 14.42
N ILE A 40 -0.27 5.11 13.60
CA ILE A 40 0.02 3.74 14.05
C ILE A 40 1.48 3.60 14.47
N ILE A 41 2.41 4.13 13.67
CA ILE A 41 3.83 4.08 13.97
C ILE A 41 4.15 4.83 15.26
N ASP A 42 3.59 6.03 15.43
CA ASP A 42 3.78 6.87 16.62
C ASP A 42 3.21 6.20 17.88
N LEU A 43 2.02 5.60 17.79
CA LEU A 43 1.42 4.86 18.91
C LEU A 43 2.28 3.65 19.31
N GLY A 44 2.76 2.88 18.33
CA GLY A 44 3.66 1.75 18.57
C GLY A 44 5.01 2.19 19.13
N MET A 45 5.55 3.31 18.65
CA MET A 45 6.79 3.89 19.16
C MET A 45 6.63 4.36 20.61
N ALA A 46 5.52 5.04 20.94
CA ALA A 46 5.22 5.47 22.30
C ALA A 46 5.18 4.27 23.27
N LEU A 47 4.61 3.14 22.86
CA LEU A 47 4.62 1.91 23.66
C LEU A 47 6.06 1.39 23.86
N LEU A 48 6.87 1.36 22.80
CA LEU A 48 8.26 0.88 22.85
C LEU A 48 9.15 1.73 23.76
N LEU A 49 8.95 3.06 23.80
CA LEU A 49 9.69 3.97 24.68
C LEU A 49 9.49 3.67 26.16
N ASN A 50 8.36 3.09 26.54
CA ASN A 50 8.10 2.67 27.93
C ASN A 50 8.83 1.37 28.30
N VAL A 51 9.35 0.62 27.31
CA VAL A 51 9.98 -0.70 27.51
C VAL A 51 11.50 -0.63 27.40
N ILE A 52 12.03 0.26 26.53
CA ILE A 52 13.47 0.33 26.24
C ILE A 52 14.11 1.49 27.03
N PRO A 53 14.91 1.20 28.07
CA PRO A 53 15.63 2.24 28.79
C PRO A 53 16.86 2.73 28.00
N GLY A 54 17.10 4.04 28.02
CA GLY A 54 18.36 4.65 27.59
C GLY A 54 18.34 5.26 26.19
N ALA A 55 18.76 6.53 26.11
CA ALA A 55 18.70 7.35 24.89
C ALA A 55 19.55 6.82 23.72
N LEU A 56 20.67 6.16 23.99
CA LEU A 56 21.61 5.70 22.96
C LEU A 56 21.06 4.53 22.13
N LEU A 57 20.15 3.73 22.69
CA LEU A 57 19.51 2.63 21.98
C LEU A 57 18.29 3.08 21.17
N LEU A 58 17.75 4.28 21.41
CA LEU A 58 16.50 4.71 20.80
C LEU A 58 16.56 4.86 19.29
N LEU A 59 17.65 5.43 18.77
CA LEU A 59 17.78 5.71 17.34
C LEU A 59 17.79 4.46 16.45
N PRO A 60 18.62 3.42 16.70
CA PRO A 60 18.56 2.19 15.90
C PRO A 60 17.22 1.47 16.06
N PHE A 61 16.61 1.48 17.25
CA PHE A 61 15.29 0.88 17.46
C PHE A 61 14.18 1.60 16.69
N LEU A 62 14.22 2.93 16.60
CA LEU A 62 13.27 3.72 15.82
C LEU A 62 13.35 3.37 14.33
N ILE A 63 14.55 3.24 13.79
CA ILE A 63 14.78 2.84 12.40
C ILE A 63 14.25 1.42 12.16
N ILE A 64 14.58 0.48 13.04
CA ILE A 64 14.12 -0.93 12.95
C ILE A 64 12.59 -1.01 13.04
N TRP A 65 11.97 -0.24 13.95
CA TRP A 65 10.52 -0.19 14.10
C TRP A 65 9.83 0.34 12.84
N TYR A 66 10.31 1.47 12.33
CA TYR A 66 9.77 2.09 11.12
C TYR A 66 9.89 1.15 9.91
N ILE A 67 11.08 0.62 9.66
CA ILE A 67 11.33 -0.31 8.55
C ILE A 67 10.51 -1.59 8.75
N GLY A 68 10.54 -2.16 9.95
CA GLY A 68 9.85 -3.40 10.30
C GLY A 68 8.35 -3.32 10.08
N TYR A 69 7.71 -2.21 10.47
CA TYR A 69 6.30 -1.98 10.21
C TYR A 69 5.98 -2.06 8.71
N PHE A 70 6.69 -1.30 7.86
CA PHE A 70 6.41 -1.30 6.43
C PHE A 70 6.78 -2.60 5.73
N VAL A 71 7.90 -3.25 6.10
CA VAL A 71 8.30 -4.55 5.54
C VAL A 71 7.23 -5.59 5.85
N CYS A 72 6.88 -5.77 7.12
CA CYS A 72 5.93 -6.79 7.53
C CYS A 72 4.57 -6.55 6.88
N MET A 73 4.09 -5.30 6.89
CA MET A 73 2.80 -4.99 6.31
C MET A 73 2.79 -5.17 4.78
N GLU A 74 3.74 -4.59 4.05
CA GLU A 74 3.75 -4.70 2.59
C GLU A 74 4.05 -6.12 2.10
N ALA A 75 4.90 -6.89 2.79
CA ALA A 75 5.22 -8.26 2.41
C ALA A 75 4.10 -9.25 2.75
N PHE A 76 3.50 -9.18 3.95
CA PHE A 76 2.51 -10.16 4.39
C PHE A 76 1.07 -9.80 4.04
N ALA A 77 0.75 -8.51 3.93
CA ALA A 77 -0.62 -8.06 3.65
C ALA A 77 -0.85 -7.66 2.18
N GLY A 78 -0.10 -8.27 1.26
CA GLY A 78 -0.28 -8.08 -0.19
C GLY A 78 -0.10 -6.63 -0.64
N GLY A 79 0.93 -5.95 -0.13
CA GLY A 79 1.22 -4.54 -0.47
C GLY A 79 0.35 -3.52 0.25
N ARG A 80 -0.32 -3.90 1.34
CA ARG A 80 -1.21 -3.01 2.10
C ARG A 80 -0.65 -2.74 3.50
N THR A 81 -0.69 -1.49 3.91
CA THR A 81 -0.46 -1.04 5.30
C THR A 81 -1.81 -0.79 5.97
N ILE A 82 -1.84 -0.53 7.28
CA ILE A 82 -3.09 -0.27 7.99
C ILE A 82 -3.79 0.97 7.40
N GLY A 83 -3.04 2.02 7.06
CA GLY A 83 -3.58 3.18 6.37
C GLY A 83 -4.21 2.84 5.02
N LYS A 84 -3.54 2.01 4.22
CA LYS A 84 -4.07 1.56 2.91
C LYS A 84 -5.30 0.66 3.06
N MET A 85 -5.37 -0.16 4.11
CA MET A 85 -6.57 -0.93 4.41
C MET A 85 -7.74 0.00 4.75
N ALA A 86 -7.49 1.01 5.59
CA ALA A 86 -8.50 1.98 6.01
C ALA A 86 -9.06 2.82 4.85
N THR A 87 -8.24 3.20 3.87
CA THR A 87 -8.70 3.96 2.69
C THR A 87 -9.14 3.08 1.51
N ASN A 88 -9.17 1.75 1.69
CA ASN A 88 -9.41 0.79 0.61
C ASN A 88 -8.50 1.00 -0.60
N THR A 89 -7.20 1.17 -0.35
CA THR A 89 -6.18 1.21 -1.40
C THR A 89 -5.22 0.04 -1.29
N ARG A 90 -4.52 -0.27 -2.37
CA ARG A 90 -3.47 -1.27 -2.42
C ARG A 90 -2.39 -0.90 -3.41
N VAL A 91 -1.20 -1.41 -3.19
CA VAL A 91 -0.08 -1.25 -4.13
C VAL A 91 -0.12 -2.40 -5.12
N VAL A 92 0.09 -2.09 -6.39
CA VAL A 92 0.23 -3.07 -7.48
C VAL A 92 1.46 -2.73 -8.31
N ASN A 93 1.96 -3.73 -9.03
CA ASN A 93 2.93 -3.50 -10.08
C ASN A 93 2.29 -2.66 -11.22
N LEU A 94 3.08 -2.04 -12.09
CA LEU A 94 2.56 -1.36 -13.29
C LEU A 94 1.74 -2.29 -14.19
N ASP A 95 2.10 -3.58 -14.21
CA ASP A 95 1.33 -4.64 -14.89
C ASP A 95 0.04 -5.04 -14.15
N LYS A 96 -0.33 -4.30 -13.10
CA LYS A 96 -1.52 -4.48 -12.25
C LYS A 96 -1.58 -5.79 -11.45
N GLY A 97 -0.51 -6.58 -11.49
CA GLY A 97 -0.30 -7.76 -10.63
C GLY A 97 0.08 -7.42 -9.18
N PRO A 98 0.21 -8.43 -8.32
CA PRO A 98 0.75 -8.26 -6.97
C PRO A 98 2.19 -7.76 -7.02
N ILE A 99 2.61 -7.02 -5.99
CA ILE A 99 4.00 -6.58 -5.86
C ILE A 99 4.89 -7.77 -5.49
N SER A 100 6.11 -7.79 -6.02
CA SER A 100 7.15 -8.71 -5.56
C SER A 100 7.77 -8.24 -4.24
N ILE A 101 8.38 -9.18 -3.50
CA ILE A 101 9.13 -8.88 -2.27
C ILE A 101 10.25 -7.86 -2.54
N GLY A 102 10.96 -8.00 -3.68
CA GLY A 102 12.01 -7.06 -4.07
C GLY A 102 11.49 -5.64 -4.31
N GLN A 103 10.31 -5.50 -4.92
CA GLN A 103 9.66 -4.19 -5.07
C GLN A 103 9.23 -3.62 -3.71
N ALA A 104 8.71 -4.45 -2.80
CA ALA A 104 8.38 -3.99 -1.44
C ALA A 104 9.62 -3.43 -0.72
N PHE A 105 10.76 -4.14 -0.77
CA PHE A 105 12.01 -3.63 -0.20
C PHE A 105 12.49 -2.34 -0.89
N GLY A 106 12.46 -2.27 -2.22
CA GLY A 106 12.86 -1.05 -2.94
C GLY A 106 12.02 0.17 -2.56
N ARG A 107 10.72 -0.02 -2.27
CA ARG A 107 9.82 1.05 -1.82
C ARG A 107 10.19 1.55 -0.42
N ILE A 108 10.72 0.67 0.41
CA ILE A 108 11.14 1.01 1.76
C ILE A 108 12.46 1.76 1.73
N PHE A 109 13.44 1.27 0.95
CA PHE A 109 14.71 1.97 0.78
C PHE A 109 14.55 3.36 0.15
N SER A 110 13.65 3.49 -0.83
CA SER A 110 13.33 4.81 -1.41
C SER A 110 12.67 5.74 -0.40
N ARG A 111 11.77 5.25 0.47
CA ARG A 111 11.18 6.05 1.56
C ARG A 111 12.16 6.52 2.62
N LEU A 112 13.31 5.85 2.77
CA LEU A 112 14.39 6.29 3.65
C LEU A 112 15.19 7.46 3.06
N VAL A 113 15.05 7.73 1.76
CA VAL A 113 15.72 8.87 1.12
C VAL A 113 15.15 10.16 1.69
N PRO A 114 16.02 11.08 2.17
CA PRO A 114 15.57 12.38 2.62
C PRO A 114 14.73 13.08 1.55
N PHE A 115 13.65 13.71 1.99
CA PHE A 115 12.70 14.43 1.14
C PHE A 115 11.82 13.58 0.21
N GLU A 116 11.84 12.25 0.31
CA GLU A 116 10.97 11.39 -0.50
C GLU A 116 9.50 11.78 -0.38
N ALA A 117 9.01 12.07 0.83
CA ALA A 117 7.63 12.50 1.05
C ALA A 117 7.24 13.76 0.24
N PHE A 118 8.20 14.67 -0.01
CA PHE A 118 7.95 15.86 -0.83
C PHE A 118 7.92 15.56 -2.33
N SER A 119 8.52 14.45 -2.79
CA SER A 119 8.48 14.06 -4.21
C SER A 119 7.05 13.90 -4.74
N ALA A 120 6.12 13.46 -3.87
CA ALA A 120 4.70 13.33 -4.19
C ALA A 120 4.00 14.66 -4.50
N LEU A 121 4.55 15.80 -4.03
CA LEU A 121 4.02 17.13 -4.34
C LEU A 121 4.37 17.55 -5.77
N PHE A 122 5.55 17.16 -6.25
CA PHE A 122 6.09 17.54 -7.56
C PHE A 122 5.77 16.54 -8.68
N GLY A 123 5.20 15.38 -8.37
CA GLY A 123 4.86 14.38 -9.39
C GLY A 123 4.49 13.01 -8.83
N VAL A 124 4.95 11.96 -9.52
CA VAL A 124 4.86 10.58 -9.02
C VAL A 124 5.88 10.43 -7.88
N PRO A 125 5.50 9.85 -6.72
CA PRO A 125 6.44 9.61 -5.63
C PRO A 125 7.64 8.79 -6.10
N TRP A 126 8.84 9.13 -5.62
CA TRP A 126 10.06 8.41 -6.03
C TRP A 126 9.99 6.93 -5.70
N HIS A 127 9.38 6.56 -4.58
CA HIS A 127 9.20 5.16 -4.23
C HIS A 127 8.35 4.39 -5.24
N ASP A 128 7.38 5.03 -5.88
CA ASP A 128 6.57 4.40 -6.92
C ASP A 128 7.31 4.34 -8.25
N GLN A 129 8.06 5.41 -8.59
CA GLN A 129 8.83 5.51 -9.82
C GLN A 129 9.99 4.51 -9.87
N TRP A 130 10.75 4.37 -8.78
CA TRP A 130 11.95 3.53 -8.76
C TRP A 130 11.64 2.04 -8.69
N THR A 131 10.48 1.66 -8.16
CA THR A 131 10.08 0.25 -8.06
C THR A 131 9.06 -0.17 -9.11
N ASN A 132 8.69 0.71 -10.04
CA ASN A 132 7.66 0.46 -11.03
C ASN A 132 6.36 -0.03 -10.37
N THR A 133 5.89 0.69 -9.36
CA THR A 133 4.64 0.35 -8.66
C THR A 133 3.70 1.53 -8.62
N THR A 134 2.42 1.27 -8.41
CA THR A 134 1.42 2.31 -8.23
C THR A 134 0.39 1.92 -7.19
N VAL A 135 -0.31 2.91 -6.66
CA VAL A 135 -1.41 2.71 -5.70
C VAL A 135 -2.72 2.86 -6.43
N ILE A 136 -3.55 1.83 -6.31
CA ILE A 136 -4.89 1.74 -6.86
C ILE A 136 -5.92 1.66 -5.72
N LYS A 137 -7.15 2.06 -6.02
CA LYS A 137 -8.30 1.82 -5.16
C LYS A 137 -8.74 0.36 -5.33
N ASN A 138 -9.02 -0.29 -4.20
CA ASN A 138 -9.66 -1.59 -4.17
C ASN A 138 -11.16 -1.35 -4.40
N LYS A 139 -11.72 -1.91 -5.47
CA LYS A 139 -13.18 -2.00 -5.65
C LYS A 139 -13.74 -3.04 -4.68
#